data_AF-A0A918D0N4-F1
#
_entry.id   AF-A0A918D0N4-F1
#
_cell.length_a   1.000
_cell.length_b   1.000
_cell.length_c   1.000
_cell.angle_alpha   90.00
_cell.angle_beta   90.00
_cell.angle_gamma   90.00
#
_symmetry.space_group_name_H-M   'P 1'
#
loop_
_entity.id
_entity.type
_entity.pdbx_description
1 polymer ?
#
loop_
_entity_poly.entity_id
_entity_poly.type
_entity_poly.pdbx_seq_one_letter_code
_entity_poly.pdbx_strand_id
1 'polypeptide(L)'
;MSLNKMDLSAAVKKQLNYKMKVYVGMISSLVIVQVIGIFFSVVSPLQGYSTMDYVEIEYMNYNTLNIITLTSLWALIHAIIMTTKNEWENAFPFVGNTLSNHLANMIFLVGASIVAGIVTILASFTVRVYLYYFTDELFFMSPGFVLNGGDLLAGTVTVILHFLLLCAIGYFLGTVTRLHRLLPVLLPIVVIGLLITINYINHDWMMNTVEFYYGETSMAVFLMKIVVTAGILFACSIAISSRTEVRK
;
A
#
# COMPACT_ATOMS: atom_id res chain seq x y z
N MET A 1 -28.41 31.16 -17.99
CA MET A 1 -28.21 29.75 -17.56
C MET A 1 -28.21 29.72 -16.05
N SER A 2 -29.18 29.05 -15.45
CA SER A 2 -29.29 28.92 -13.98
C SER A 2 -28.07 28.16 -13.46
N LEU A 3 -27.32 28.79 -12.54
CA LEU A 3 -26.26 28.17 -11.76
C LEU A 3 -26.90 27.13 -10.83
N ASN A 4 -27.18 25.95 -11.38
CA ASN A 4 -27.60 24.82 -10.58
C ASN A 4 -26.39 24.44 -9.72
N LYS A 5 -26.43 24.80 -8.42
CA LYS A 5 -25.40 24.42 -7.45
C LYS A 5 -25.30 22.90 -7.49
N MET A 6 -24.25 22.38 -8.14
CA MET A 6 -24.00 20.97 -8.17
C MET A 6 -23.73 20.51 -6.74
N ASP A 7 -24.50 19.54 -6.27
CA ASP A 7 -24.33 18.97 -4.94
C ASP A 7 -22.94 18.30 -4.82
N LEU A 8 -22.31 18.38 -3.65
CA LEU A 8 -20.96 17.88 -3.39
C LEU A 8 -20.87 16.38 -3.71
N SER A 9 -21.90 15.62 -3.37
CA SER A 9 -21.99 14.18 -3.66
C SER A 9 -21.98 13.89 -5.17
N ALA A 10 -22.75 14.66 -5.95
CA ALA A 10 -22.78 14.55 -7.40
C ALA A 10 -21.42 14.88 -8.02
N ALA A 11 -20.73 15.90 -7.48
CA ALA A 11 -19.39 16.29 -7.93
C ALA A 11 -18.35 15.18 -7.64
N VAL A 12 -18.36 14.62 -6.43
CA VAL A 12 -17.48 13.50 -6.03
C VAL A 12 -17.72 12.29 -6.92
N LYS A 13 -18.97 11.90 -7.17
CA LYS A 13 -19.29 10.74 -8.02
C LYS A 13 -18.81 10.92 -9.45
N LYS A 14 -18.96 12.13 -10.02
CA LYS A 14 -18.49 12.43 -11.38
C LYS A 14 -16.96 12.39 -11.47
N GLN A 15 -16.28 12.97 -10.49
CA GLN A 15 -14.81 12.93 -10.39
C GLN A 15 -14.29 11.49 -10.17
N LEU A 16 -14.96 10.69 -9.35
CA LEU A 16 -14.60 9.28 -9.15
C LEU A 16 -14.73 8.48 -10.45
N ASN A 17 -15.84 8.61 -11.17
CA ASN A 17 -16.04 7.92 -12.46
C ASN A 17 -14.99 8.32 -13.50
N TYR A 18 -14.58 9.59 -13.52
CA TYR A 18 -13.49 10.04 -14.38
C TYR A 18 -12.15 9.39 -13.98
N LYS A 19 -11.81 9.41 -12.69
CA LYS A 19 -10.58 8.80 -12.16
C LYS A 19 -10.51 7.30 -12.45
N MET A 20 -11.61 6.57 -12.29
CA MET A 20 -11.66 5.14 -12.63
C MET A 20 -11.31 4.86 -14.10
N LYS A 21 -11.61 5.77 -15.02
CA LYS A 21 -11.27 5.63 -16.44
C LYS A 21 -9.83 6.03 -16.75
N VAL A 22 -9.34 7.10 -16.12
CA VAL A 22 -7.97 7.59 -16.34
C VAL A 22 -6.94 6.63 -15.73
N TYR A 23 -7.22 6.10 -14.54
CA TYR A 23 -6.31 5.21 -13.81
C TYR A 23 -6.48 3.72 -14.15
N VAL A 24 -7.10 3.37 -15.27
CA VAL A 24 -7.10 1.96 -15.74
C VAL A 24 -5.65 1.46 -15.88
N GLY A 25 -4.74 2.31 -16.38
CA GLY A 25 -3.31 1.97 -16.49
C GLY A 25 -2.64 1.64 -15.15
N MET A 26 -3.10 2.24 -14.04
CA MET A 26 -2.61 1.90 -12.69
C MET A 26 -3.05 0.48 -12.29
N ILE A 27 -4.29 0.09 -12.60
CA ILE A 27 -4.76 -1.28 -12.31
C ILE A 27 -3.99 -2.28 -13.19
N SER A 28 -3.73 -1.95 -14.46
CA SER A 28 -2.90 -2.79 -15.33
C SER A 28 -1.47 -2.94 -14.81
N SER A 29 -0.88 -1.87 -14.25
CA SER A 29 0.47 -1.94 -13.67
C SER A 29 0.53 -2.83 -12.42
N LEU A 30 -0.56 -2.93 -11.65
CA LEU A 30 -0.66 -3.86 -10.53
C LEU A 30 -0.45 -5.30 -11.00
N VAL A 31 -1.07 -5.71 -12.11
CA VAL A 31 -0.92 -7.08 -12.66
C VAL A 31 0.54 -7.39 -12.95
N ILE A 32 1.25 -6.46 -13.60
CA ILE A 32 2.69 -6.61 -13.91
C ILE A 32 3.49 -6.78 -12.62
N VAL A 33 3.21 -5.96 -11.60
CA VAL A 33 3.86 -6.05 -10.29
C VAL A 33 3.62 -7.41 -9.63
N GLN A 34 2.42 -7.99 -9.74
CA GLN A 34 2.14 -9.32 -9.20
C GLN A 34 2.93 -10.41 -9.93
N VAL A 35 3.01 -10.35 -11.27
CA VAL A 35 3.78 -11.34 -12.05
C VAL A 35 5.26 -11.31 -11.66
N ILE A 36 5.84 -10.11 -11.54
CA ILE A 36 7.23 -9.94 -11.09
C ILE A 36 7.41 -10.47 -9.66
N GLY A 37 6.45 -10.19 -8.76
CA GLY A 37 6.49 -10.67 -7.38
C GLY A 37 6.43 -12.19 -7.27
N ILE A 38 5.56 -12.83 -8.06
CA ILE A 38 5.48 -14.30 -8.15
C ILE A 38 6.80 -14.86 -8.66
N PHE A 39 7.35 -14.29 -9.74
CA PHE A 39 8.62 -14.72 -10.32
C PHE A 39 9.76 -14.68 -9.29
N PHE A 40 9.93 -13.57 -8.57
CA PHE A 40 10.97 -13.49 -7.53
C PHE A 40 10.73 -14.40 -6.33
N SER A 41 9.47 -14.66 -5.97
CA SER A 41 9.14 -15.57 -4.86
C SER A 41 9.51 -17.03 -5.17
N VAL A 42 9.55 -17.40 -6.45
CA VAL A 42 9.85 -18.75 -6.91
C VAL A 42 11.33 -18.92 -7.25
N VAL A 43 11.91 -17.96 -7.97
CA VAL A 43 13.27 -18.08 -8.53
C VAL A 43 14.36 -17.88 -7.49
N SER A 44 14.08 -17.09 -6.45
CA SER A 44 15.06 -16.74 -5.43
C SER A 44 14.58 -17.13 -4.03
N PRO A 45 14.46 -18.44 -3.72
CA PRO A 45 14.21 -18.87 -2.36
C PRO A 45 15.37 -18.42 -1.46
N LEU A 46 15.05 -18.08 -0.21
CA LEU A 46 16.08 -17.77 0.77
C LEU A 46 16.70 -19.08 1.25
N GLN A 47 17.99 -19.28 0.99
CA GLN A 47 18.73 -20.42 1.53
C GLN A 47 19.00 -20.19 3.02
N GLY A 48 18.70 -21.21 3.82
CA GLY A 48 18.95 -21.25 5.25
C GLY A 48 19.75 -22.49 5.61
N TYR A 49 20.65 -22.33 6.57
CA TYR A 49 21.42 -23.42 7.16
C TYR A 49 21.08 -23.48 8.64
N SER A 50 20.81 -24.68 9.15
CA SER A 50 20.66 -24.93 10.58
C SER A 50 21.60 -26.06 10.96
N THR A 51 22.44 -25.81 11.96
CA THR A 51 23.40 -26.79 12.49
C THR A 51 23.02 -27.13 13.92
N MET A 52 22.81 -28.42 14.19
CA MET A 52 22.61 -28.93 15.54
C MET A 52 23.50 -30.14 15.75
N ASP A 53 24.46 -30.02 16.68
CA ASP A 53 25.53 -30.98 16.95
C ASP A 53 26.31 -31.42 15.69
N TYR A 54 25.96 -32.59 15.13
CA TYR A 54 26.59 -33.22 13.96
C TYR A 54 25.68 -33.29 12.73
N VAL A 55 24.51 -32.67 12.79
CA VAL A 55 23.55 -32.64 11.68
C VAL A 55 23.49 -31.22 11.12
N GLU A 56 23.79 -31.11 9.83
CA GLU A 56 23.59 -29.90 9.05
C GLU A 56 22.34 -30.07 8.19
N ILE A 57 21.40 -29.14 8.34
CA ILE A 57 20.17 -29.08 7.55
C ILE A 57 20.26 -27.83 6.69
N GLU A 58 20.36 -28.04 5.38
CA GLU A 58 20.14 -27.01 4.37
C GLU A 58 18.65 -27.02 3.99
N TYR A 59 18.04 -25.84 3.96
CA TYR A 59 16.65 -25.69 3.55
C TYR A 59 16.44 -24.45 2.70
N MET A 60 15.50 -24.53 1.77
CA MET A 60 15.06 -23.40 0.95
C MET A 60 13.75 -22.84 1.48
N ASN A 61 13.75 -21.58 1.90
CA ASN A 61 12.56 -20.90 2.40
C ASN A 61 11.86 -20.13 1.28
N TYR A 62 10.71 -20.65 0.86
CA TYR A 62 9.82 -19.97 -0.08
C TYR A 62 8.80 -19.12 0.69
N ASN A 63 8.81 -17.81 0.45
CA ASN A 63 7.87 -16.88 1.08
C ASN A 63 7.24 -15.94 0.04
N THR A 64 6.12 -15.33 0.41
CA THR A 64 5.38 -14.40 -0.45
C THR A 64 5.67 -12.93 -0.11
N LEU A 65 6.75 -12.66 0.63
CA LEU A 65 7.13 -11.31 1.06
C LEU A 65 7.47 -10.42 -0.13
N ASN A 66 8.04 -10.98 -1.21
CA ASN A 66 8.35 -10.24 -2.43
C ASN A 66 7.08 -9.65 -3.07
N ILE A 67 5.98 -10.41 -3.11
CA ILE A 67 4.69 -9.95 -3.64
C ILE A 67 4.16 -8.79 -2.79
N ILE A 68 4.15 -8.94 -1.47
CA ILE A 68 3.66 -7.91 -0.53
C ILE A 68 4.52 -6.65 -0.63
N THR A 69 5.85 -6.80 -0.69
CA THR A 69 6.81 -5.68 -0.74
C THR A 69 6.66 -4.88 -2.02
N LEU A 70 6.59 -5.55 -3.18
CA LEU A 70 6.42 -4.85 -4.46
C LEU A 70 5.04 -4.19 -4.56
N THR A 71 4.00 -4.83 -4.05
CA THR A 71 2.65 -4.22 -4.01
C THR A 71 2.60 -3.02 -3.07
N SER A 72 3.33 -3.07 -1.95
CA SER A 72 3.49 -1.95 -1.02
C SER A 72 4.15 -0.75 -1.70
N LEU A 73 5.22 -0.97 -2.46
CA LEU A 73 5.86 0.07 -3.28
C LEU A 73 4.91 0.62 -4.33
N TRP A 74 4.18 -0.25 -5.03
CA TRP A 74 3.18 0.15 -6.02
C TRP A 74 2.10 1.06 -5.40
N ALA A 75 1.56 0.69 -4.24
CA ALA A 75 0.52 1.45 -3.54
C ALA A 75 1.03 2.84 -3.14
N LEU A 76 2.23 2.90 -2.57
CA LEU A 76 2.85 4.15 -2.13
C LEU A 76 3.17 5.09 -3.30
N ILE A 77 3.77 4.56 -4.38
CA ILE A 77 4.13 5.34 -5.56
C ILE A 77 2.88 5.93 -6.23
N HIS A 78 1.84 5.12 -6.44
CA HIS A 78 0.63 5.61 -7.12
C HIS A 78 -0.15 6.61 -6.25
N ALA A 79 -0.17 6.43 -4.93
CA ALA A 79 -0.76 7.41 -4.02
C ALA A 79 -0.03 8.76 -4.08
N ILE A 80 1.30 8.77 -4.21
CA ILE A 80 2.08 10.00 -4.44
C ILE A 80 1.74 10.61 -5.80
N ILE A 81 1.73 9.82 -6.88
CA ILE A 81 1.47 10.31 -8.25
C ILE A 81 0.10 11.01 -8.34
N MET A 82 -0.94 10.47 -7.69
CA MET A 82 -2.28 11.08 -7.68
C MET A 82 -2.33 12.50 -7.10
N THR A 83 -1.34 12.89 -6.31
CA THR A 83 -1.25 14.25 -5.75
C THR A 83 -0.43 15.21 -6.60
N THR A 84 0.20 14.73 -7.68
CA THR A 84 1.08 15.58 -8.51
C THR A 84 0.32 16.75 -9.13
N LYS A 85 1.06 17.82 -9.41
CA LYS A 85 0.50 19.07 -9.95
C LYS A 85 -0.28 18.84 -11.26
N ASN A 86 0.23 17.97 -12.13
CA ASN A 86 -0.41 17.64 -13.41
C ASN A 86 -1.80 17.01 -13.22
N GLU A 87 -1.91 16.05 -12.29
CA GLU A 87 -3.18 15.39 -11.97
C GLU A 87 -4.19 16.32 -11.30
N TRP A 88 -3.69 17.31 -10.55
CA TRP A 88 -4.53 18.33 -9.94
C TRP A 88 -5.03 19.35 -10.97
N GLU A 89 -4.18 19.74 -11.93
CA GLU A 89 -4.53 20.65 -13.03
C GLU A 89 -5.58 20.04 -13.97
N ASN A 90 -5.48 18.75 -14.24
CA ASN A 90 -6.45 17.99 -15.03
C ASN A 90 -7.83 17.84 -14.37
N ALA A 91 -7.95 18.12 -13.06
CA ALA A 91 -9.21 18.05 -12.32
C ALA A 91 -10.04 19.34 -12.39
N PHE A 92 -9.43 20.50 -12.71
CA PHE A 92 -10.12 21.81 -12.77
C PHE A 92 -11.22 22.00 -13.83
N PRO A 93 -11.18 21.33 -15.01
CA PRO A 93 -12.27 21.46 -15.99
C PRO A 93 -13.61 20.93 -15.46
N PHE A 94 -13.57 20.04 -14.46
CA PHE A 94 -14.76 19.59 -13.74
C PHE A 94 -15.01 20.55 -12.59
N VAL A 95 -16.17 21.22 -12.57
CA VAL A 95 -16.69 22.11 -11.50
C VAL A 95 -16.31 21.59 -10.10
N GLY A 96 -15.13 21.95 -9.60
CA GLY A 96 -14.39 21.12 -8.66
C GLY A 96 -13.98 21.94 -7.45
N ASN A 97 -14.76 21.81 -6.38
CA ASN A 97 -14.28 22.19 -5.07
C ASN A 97 -13.10 21.26 -4.72
N THR A 98 -12.06 21.79 -4.11
CA THR A 98 -10.83 21.05 -3.83
C THR A 98 -11.06 19.93 -2.82
N LEU A 99 -12.03 20.15 -1.92
CA LEU A 99 -12.58 19.11 -1.05
C LEU A 99 -13.18 17.93 -1.83
N SER A 100 -13.90 18.17 -2.94
CA SER A 100 -14.51 17.09 -3.72
C SER A 100 -13.43 16.24 -4.40
N ASN A 101 -12.35 16.86 -4.87
CA ASN A 101 -11.22 16.14 -5.49
C ASN A 101 -10.48 15.29 -4.46
N HIS A 102 -10.24 15.82 -3.25
CA HIS A 102 -9.66 15.05 -2.15
C HIS A 102 -10.53 13.85 -1.76
N LEU A 103 -11.84 14.03 -1.59
CA LEU A 103 -12.76 12.94 -1.30
C LEU A 103 -12.79 11.88 -2.41
N ALA A 104 -12.82 12.31 -3.68
CA ALA A 104 -12.79 11.38 -4.81
C ALA A 104 -11.47 10.58 -4.85
N ASN A 105 -10.33 11.22 -4.55
CA ASN A 105 -9.04 10.53 -4.44
C ASN A 105 -9.01 9.51 -3.29
N MET A 106 -9.54 9.88 -2.11
CA MET A 106 -9.60 8.99 -0.96
C MET A 106 -10.43 7.74 -1.26
N ILE A 107 -11.63 7.91 -1.82
CA ILE A 107 -12.50 6.79 -2.19
C ILE A 107 -11.82 5.89 -3.22
N PHE A 108 -11.14 6.49 -4.19
CA PHE A 108 -10.38 5.74 -5.19
C PHE A 108 -9.24 4.93 -4.56
N LEU A 109 -8.44 5.52 -3.66
CA LEU A 109 -7.34 4.83 -2.98
C LEU A 109 -7.84 3.71 -2.05
N VAL A 110 -8.98 3.90 -1.39
CA VAL A 110 -9.65 2.82 -0.63
C VAL A 110 -9.99 1.66 -1.56
N GLY A 111 -10.65 1.92 -2.69
CA GLY A 111 -10.94 0.89 -3.69
C GLY A 111 -9.68 0.20 -4.22
N ALA A 112 -8.63 0.96 -4.52
CA ALA A 112 -7.36 0.43 -4.99
C ALA A 112 -6.68 -0.48 -3.95
N SER A 113 -6.73 -0.12 -2.65
CA SER A 113 -6.17 -0.94 -1.57
C SER A 113 -6.90 -2.28 -1.41
N ILE A 114 -8.22 -2.30 -1.59
CA ILE A 114 -9.03 -3.52 -1.56
C ILE A 114 -8.64 -4.44 -2.72
N VAL A 115 -8.60 -3.89 -3.94
CA VAL A 115 -8.20 -4.67 -5.13
C VAL A 115 -6.79 -5.20 -4.97
N ALA A 116 -5.83 -4.37 -4.56
CA ALA A 116 -4.46 -4.77 -4.33
C ALA A 116 -4.36 -5.89 -3.30
N GLY A 117 -5.05 -5.77 -2.15
CA GLY A 117 -5.00 -6.78 -1.10
C GLY A 117 -5.57 -8.12 -1.55
N ILE A 118 -6.72 -8.12 -2.22
CA ILE A 118 -7.32 -9.36 -2.77
C ILE A 118 -6.37 -10.03 -3.76
N VAL A 119 -5.83 -9.24 -4.71
CA VAL A 119 -4.94 -9.78 -5.74
C VAL A 119 -3.63 -10.31 -5.14
N THR A 120 -3.05 -9.64 -4.14
CA THR A 120 -1.83 -10.12 -3.46
C THR A 120 -2.05 -11.45 -2.74
N ILE A 121 -3.20 -11.65 -2.10
CA ILE A 121 -3.53 -12.93 -1.47
C ILE A 121 -3.70 -14.02 -2.54
N LEU A 122 -4.40 -13.73 -3.64
CA LEU A 122 -4.55 -14.68 -4.75
C LEU A 122 -3.19 -15.04 -5.38
N ALA A 123 -2.32 -14.05 -5.61
CA ALA A 123 -0.97 -14.26 -6.10
C ALA A 123 -0.13 -15.12 -5.14
N SER A 124 -0.32 -14.96 -3.83
CA SER A 124 0.32 -15.80 -2.80
C SER A 124 -0.12 -17.27 -2.90
N PHE A 125 -1.39 -17.54 -3.23
CA PHE A 125 -1.84 -18.90 -3.50
C PHE A 125 -1.25 -19.47 -4.79
N THR A 126 -1.12 -18.65 -5.83
CA THR A 126 -0.47 -19.08 -7.09
C THR A 126 0.96 -19.58 -6.84
N VAL A 127 1.74 -18.93 -5.98
CA VAL A 127 3.08 -19.41 -5.59
C VAL A 127 2.99 -20.78 -4.92
N ARG A 128 2.06 -20.98 -3.98
CA ARG A 128 1.89 -22.27 -3.29
C ARG A 128 1.52 -23.40 -4.26
N VAL A 129 0.60 -23.13 -5.18
CA VAL A 129 0.21 -24.09 -6.22
C VAL A 129 1.39 -24.42 -7.13
N TYR A 130 2.17 -23.41 -7.52
CA TYR A 130 3.38 -23.63 -8.31
C TYR A 130 4.36 -24.57 -7.60
N LEU A 131 4.70 -24.27 -6.34
CA LEU A 131 5.66 -25.09 -5.58
C LEU A 131 5.15 -26.53 -5.43
N TYR A 132 3.87 -26.71 -5.10
CA TYR A 132 3.28 -28.04 -4.94
C TYR A 132 3.41 -28.93 -6.20
N TYR A 133 3.31 -28.36 -7.40
CA TYR A 133 3.35 -29.14 -8.65
C TYR A 133 4.72 -29.20 -9.32
N PHE A 134 5.60 -28.23 -9.07
CA PHE A 134 6.85 -28.06 -9.84
C PHE A 134 8.13 -28.23 -9.01
N THR A 135 8.05 -28.43 -7.70
CA THR A 135 9.23 -28.78 -6.88
C THR A 135 9.13 -30.21 -6.35
N ASP A 136 10.13 -31.04 -6.68
CA ASP A 136 10.21 -32.46 -6.32
C ASP A 136 10.81 -32.71 -4.92
N GLU A 137 11.18 -31.65 -4.19
CA GLU A 137 11.80 -31.77 -2.87
C GLU A 137 10.77 -32.13 -1.78
N LEU A 138 11.25 -32.76 -0.70
CA LEU A 138 10.46 -33.06 0.49
C LEU A 138 9.90 -31.76 1.10
N PHE A 139 8.70 -31.40 0.69
CA PHE A 139 8.06 -30.15 1.06
C PHE A 139 7.52 -30.27 2.49
N PHE A 140 8.30 -29.80 3.47
CA PHE A 140 7.82 -29.67 4.84
C PHE A 140 6.84 -28.49 4.91
N MET A 141 5.55 -28.80 4.78
CA MET A 141 4.49 -27.82 4.95
C MET A 141 4.49 -27.33 6.40
N SER A 142 4.84 -26.06 6.60
CA SER A 142 4.66 -25.40 7.89
C SER A 142 3.21 -25.55 8.38
N PRO A 143 2.96 -25.74 9.69
CA PRO A 143 1.62 -25.73 10.27
C PRO A 143 0.96 -24.37 9.99
N GLY A 144 0.13 -24.31 8.94
CA GLY A 144 -0.37 -23.08 8.34
C GLY A 144 -0.52 -23.15 6.81
N PHE A 145 -0.05 -24.23 6.18
CA PHE A 145 -0.30 -24.48 4.75
C PHE A 145 -1.79 -24.67 4.46
N VAL A 146 -2.50 -25.41 5.32
CA VAL A 146 -3.97 -25.47 5.35
C VAL A 146 -4.47 -24.30 6.19
N LEU A 147 -4.91 -23.24 5.52
CA LEU A 147 -5.47 -22.07 6.20
C LEU A 147 -6.91 -22.36 6.59
N ASN A 148 -7.26 -22.06 7.85
CA ASN A 148 -8.66 -21.93 8.23
C ASN A 148 -9.28 -20.75 7.45
N GLY A 149 -10.54 -20.87 7.03
CA GLY A 149 -11.24 -19.78 6.35
C GLY A 149 -11.27 -18.48 7.16
N GLY A 150 -11.30 -18.59 8.49
CA GLY A 150 -11.16 -17.43 9.39
C GLY A 150 -9.82 -16.71 9.24
N ASP A 151 -8.71 -17.48 9.22
CA ASP A 151 -7.35 -16.93 9.11
C ASP A 151 -7.09 -16.34 7.73
N LEU A 152 -7.68 -16.92 6.68
CA LEU A 152 -7.65 -16.38 5.33
C LEU A 152 -8.32 -15.00 5.27
N LEU A 153 -9.54 -14.89 5.81
CA LEU A 153 -10.28 -13.63 5.82
C LEU A 153 -9.57 -12.58 6.65
N ALA A 154 -9.08 -12.97 7.84
CA ALA A 154 -8.30 -12.10 8.69
C ALA A 154 -7.03 -11.61 7.97
N GLY A 155 -6.24 -12.52 7.39
CA GLY A 155 -5.05 -12.16 6.62
C GLY A 155 -5.35 -11.23 5.44
N THR A 156 -6.45 -11.46 4.72
CA THR A 156 -6.87 -10.61 3.61
C THR A 156 -7.21 -9.20 4.07
N VAL A 157 -8.01 -9.07 5.13
CA VAL A 157 -8.36 -7.77 5.72
C VAL A 157 -7.10 -7.07 6.21
N THR A 158 -6.18 -7.79 6.86
CA THR A 158 -4.91 -7.24 7.31
C THR A 158 -4.08 -6.67 6.16
N VAL A 159 -3.93 -7.39 5.05
CA VAL A 159 -3.17 -6.90 3.87
C VAL A 159 -3.85 -5.67 3.25
N ILE A 160 -5.18 -5.67 3.11
CA ILE A 160 -5.93 -4.51 2.61
C ILE A 160 -5.69 -3.28 3.48
N LEU A 161 -5.77 -3.44 4.81
CA LEU A 161 -5.57 -2.35 5.76
C LEU A 161 -4.13 -1.80 5.71
N HIS A 162 -3.13 -2.66 5.56
CA HIS A 162 -1.74 -2.21 5.38
C HIS A 162 -1.57 -1.40 4.09
N PHE A 163 -2.15 -1.86 2.96
CA PHE A 163 -2.10 -1.09 1.71
C PHE A 163 -2.87 0.21 1.80
N LEU A 164 -3.99 0.24 2.52
CA LEU A 164 -4.72 1.49 2.79
C LEU A 164 -3.86 2.49 3.57
N LEU A 165 -3.15 2.02 4.60
CA LEU A 165 -2.25 2.86 5.38
C LEU A 165 -1.11 3.40 4.52
N LEU A 166 -0.49 2.57 3.68
CA LEU A 166 0.55 2.99 2.75
C LEU A 166 0.03 3.99 1.71
N CYS A 167 -1.18 3.79 1.19
CA CYS A 167 -1.84 4.77 0.32
C CYS A 167 -2.08 6.09 1.05
N ALA A 168 -2.52 6.08 2.31
CA ALA A 168 -2.72 7.29 3.10
C ALA A 168 -1.41 8.03 3.36
N ILE A 169 -0.33 7.30 3.70
CA ILE A 169 1.02 7.86 3.88
C ILE A 169 1.51 8.45 2.56
N GLY A 170 1.46 7.70 1.46
CA GLY A 170 1.88 8.16 0.14
C GLY A 170 1.11 9.40 -0.32
N TYR A 171 -0.21 9.44 -0.06
CA TYR A 171 -1.05 10.59 -0.38
C TYR A 171 -0.69 11.83 0.46
N PHE A 172 -0.42 11.64 1.76
CA PHE A 172 0.05 12.71 2.63
C PHE A 172 1.41 13.25 2.19
N LEU A 173 2.38 12.36 2.01
CA LEU A 173 3.72 12.69 1.53
C LEU A 173 3.66 13.44 0.19
N GLY A 174 2.89 12.92 -0.77
CA GLY A 174 2.68 13.58 -2.06
C GLY A 174 2.10 14.98 -1.91
N THR A 175 1.10 15.17 -1.04
CA THR A 175 0.54 16.49 -0.72
C THR A 175 1.59 17.43 -0.11
N VAL A 176 2.42 16.95 0.83
CA VAL A 176 3.50 17.71 1.46
C VAL A 176 4.56 18.12 0.43
N THR A 177 4.93 17.24 -0.51
CA THR A 177 5.95 17.58 -1.52
C THR A 177 5.55 18.75 -2.42
N ARG A 178 4.25 19.06 -2.54
CA ARG A 178 3.77 20.23 -3.30
C ARG A 178 4.05 21.56 -2.60
N LEU A 179 4.27 21.56 -1.28
CA LEU A 179 4.42 22.79 -0.51
C LEU A 179 5.69 23.57 -0.90
N HIS A 180 6.77 22.87 -1.25
CA HIS A 180 8.05 23.50 -1.54
C HIS A 180 8.81 22.76 -2.65
N ARG A 181 9.47 23.49 -3.56
CA ARG A 181 10.16 22.93 -4.74
C ARG A 181 11.27 21.92 -4.42
N LEU A 182 11.86 22.00 -3.22
CA LEU A 182 12.93 21.09 -2.79
C LEU A 182 12.42 19.79 -2.17
N LEU A 183 11.17 19.75 -1.68
CA LEU A 183 10.64 18.57 -0.98
C LEU A 183 10.55 17.30 -1.83
N PRO A 184 10.22 17.34 -3.15
CA PRO A 184 10.24 16.14 -3.99
C PRO A 184 11.62 15.47 -4.09
N VAL A 185 12.71 16.25 -3.97
CA VAL A 185 14.09 15.73 -4.02
C VAL A 185 14.55 15.28 -2.62
N LEU A 186 14.15 16.00 -1.59
CA LEU A 186 14.56 15.74 -0.21
C LEU A 186 13.89 14.50 0.37
N LEU A 187 12.65 14.20 -0.03
CA LEU A 187 11.88 13.08 0.50
C LEU A 187 12.52 11.71 0.19
N PRO A 188 12.90 11.37 -1.06
CA PRO A 188 13.63 10.14 -1.34
C PRO A 188 14.94 10.02 -0.55
N ILE A 189 15.67 11.13 -0.39
CA ILE A 189 16.94 11.17 0.36
C ILE A 189 16.69 10.82 1.83
N VAL A 190 15.65 11.37 2.45
CA VAL A 190 15.29 11.09 3.85
C VAL A 190 14.83 9.64 4.01
N VAL A 191 14.01 9.13 3.10
CA VAL A 191 13.53 7.74 3.15
C VAL A 191 14.68 6.76 3.02
N ILE A 192 15.56 6.94 2.04
CA ILE A 192 16.75 6.09 1.85
C ILE A 192 17.70 6.22 3.03
N GLY A 193 17.95 7.45 3.50
CA GLY A 193 18.78 7.72 4.67
C GLY A 193 18.29 6.99 5.92
N LEU A 194 16.98 7.06 6.18
CA LEU A 194 16.33 6.34 7.28
C LEU A 194 16.51 4.82 7.12
N LEU A 195 16.23 4.26 5.94
CA LEU A 195 16.37 2.82 5.68
C LEU A 195 17.79 2.30 5.93
N ILE A 196 18.81 3.10 5.58
CA ILE A 196 20.21 2.75 5.86
C ILE A 196 20.45 2.78 7.37
N THR A 197 20.06 3.86 8.07
CA THR A 197 20.34 4.03 9.51
C THR A 197 19.62 3.02 10.41
N ILE A 198 18.50 2.45 9.97
CA ILE A 198 17.74 1.42 10.70
C ILE A 198 18.62 0.21 11.06
N ASN A 199 19.56 -0.16 10.19
CA ASN A 199 20.44 -1.31 10.43
C ASN A 199 21.65 -0.97 11.32
N TYR A 200 21.90 0.31 11.62
CA TYR A 200 23.11 0.76 12.32
C TYR A 200 22.84 1.30 13.73
N ILE A 201 21.61 1.74 14.03
CA ILE A 201 21.30 2.38 15.31
C ILE A 201 20.06 1.72 15.91
N ASN A 202 20.18 1.20 17.14
CA ASN A 202 19.05 0.73 17.94
C ASN A 202 18.13 1.92 18.22
N HIS A 203 17.07 2.06 17.42
CA HIS A 203 16.08 3.10 17.55
C HIS A 203 14.84 2.54 18.26
N ASP A 204 14.83 2.62 19.60
CA ASP A 204 13.72 2.17 20.44
C ASP A 204 12.37 2.75 20.00
N TRP A 205 12.35 4.02 19.56
CA TRP A 205 11.14 4.68 19.05
C TRP A 205 10.57 4.01 17.78
N MET A 206 11.44 3.50 16.91
CA MET A 206 11.01 2.86 15.68
C MET A 206 10.52 1.44 15.95
N MET A 207 11.23 0.69 16.81
CA MET A 207 10.80 -0.64 17.23
C MET A 207 9.44 -0.57 17.93
N ASN A 208 9.22 0.39 18.82
CA ASN A 208 7.92 0.64 19.46
C ASN A 208 6.82 0.98 18.45
N THR A 209 7.15 1.70 17.37
CA THR A 209 6.18 2.03 16.32
C THR A 209 5.79 0.78 15.53
N VAL A 210 6.75 -0.09 15.20
CA VAL A 210 6.49 -1.38 14.54
C VAL A 210 5.65 -2.26 15.47
N GLU A 211 6.04 -2.39 16.73
CA GLU A 211 5.31 -3.19 17.72
C GLU A 211 3.87 -2.68 17.94
N PHE A 212 3.66 -1.35 17.91
CA PHE A 212 2.32 -0.78 18.03
C PHE A 212 1.36 -1.23 16.91
N TYR A 213 1.85 -1.47 15.69
CA TYR A 213 1.04 -1.92 14.56
C TYR A 213 1.03 -3.45 14.38
N TYR A 214 2.15 -4.13 14.64
CA TYR A 214 2.32 -5.57 14.39
C TYR A 214 2.15 -6.46 15.63
N GLY A 215 2.21 -5.91 16.85
CA GLY A 215 2.06 -6.65 18.10
C GLY A 215 0.60 -6.84 18.55
N GLU A 216 -0.37 -6.34 17.81
CA GLU A 216 -1.79 -6.41 18.18
C GLU A 216 -2.40 -7.77 17.85
N THR A 217 -2.95 -8.44 18.87
CA THR A 217 -3.61 -9.74 18.72
C THR A 217 -5.09 -9.61 18.33
N SER A 218 -5.72 -8.47 18.65
CA SER A 218 -7.14 -8.22 18.37
C SER A 218 -7.34 -7.53 17.03
N MET A 219 -8.02 -8.21 16.11
CA MET A 219 -8.34 -7.68 14.78
C MET A 219 -9.16 -6.37 14.83
N ALA A 220 -10.07 -6.24 15.78
CA ALA A 220 -10.90 -5.03 15.90
C ALA A 220 -10.08 -3.79 16.30
N VAL A 221 -9.13 -3.96 17.23
CA VAL A 221 -8.22 -2.90 17.68
C VAL A 221 -7.28 -2.51 16.55
N PHE A 222 -6.73 -3.51 15.85
CA PHE A 222 -5.89 -3.30 14.68
C PHE A 222 -6.61 -2.50 13.57
N LEU A 223 -7.85 -2.87 13.23
CA LEU A 223 -8.67 -2.13 12.26
C LEU A 223 -8.89 -0.69 12.69
N MET A 224 -9.26 -0.47 13.97
CA MET A 224 -9.46 0.88 14.49
C MET A 224 -8.18 1.72 14.37
N LYS A 225 -7.02 1.20 14.79
CA LYS A 225 -5.74 1.90 14.69
C LYS A 225 -5.46 2.36 13.27
N ILE A 226 -5.59 1.45 12.29
CA ILE A 226 -5.29 1.78 10.90
C ILE A 226 -6.28 2.79 10.32
N VAL A 227 -7.58 2.60 10.54
CA VAL A 227 -8.61 3.51 10.01
C VAL A 227 -8.45 4.91 10.61
N VAL A 228 -8.17 5.01 11.92
CA VAL A 228 -7.93 6.29 12.59
C VAL A 228 -6.66 6.95 12.03
N THR A 229 -5.54 6.23 11.93
CA THR A 229 -4.29 6.79 11.39
C THR A 229 -4.47 7.25 9.93
N ALA A 230 -5.10 6.43 9.08
CA ALA A 230 -5.39 6.81 7.70
C ALA A 230 -6.31 8.03 7.62
N GLY A 231 -7.35 8.09 8.46
CA GLY A 231 -8.25 9.24 8.55
C GLY A 231 -7.53 10.53 8.96
N ILE A 232 -6.62 10.47 9.93
CA ILE A 232 -5.79 11.61 10.35
C ILE A 232 -4.89 12.07 9.22
N LEU A 233 -4.20 11.15 8.53
CA LEU A 233 -3.32 11.50 7.40
C LEU A 233 -4.09 12.18 6.27
N PHE A 234 -5.26 11.66 5.93
CA PHE A 234 -6.14 12.24 4.92
C PHE A 234 -6.69 13.62 5.33
N ALA A 235 -7.09 13.79 6.60
CA ALA A 235 -7.53 15.07 7.12
C ALA A 235 -6.40 16.12 7.08
N CYS A 236 -5.18 15.73 7.46
CA CYS A 236 -3.99 16.56 7.36
C CYS A 236 -3.70 16.98 5.91
N SER A 237 -3.82 16.06 4.94
CA SER A 237 -3.69 16.39 3.51
C SER A 237 -4.69 17.46 3.06
N ILE A 238 -5.96 17.34 3.45
CA ILE A 238 -7.00 18.33 3.12
C ILE A 238 -6.66 19.69 3.75
N ALA A 239 -6.29 19.70 5.02
CA ALA A 239 -5.97 20.93 5.76
C ALA A 239 -4.74 21.66 5.19
N ILE A 240 -3.76 20.92 4.69
CA ILE A 240 -2.59 21.49 4.01
C ILE A 240 -2.99 22.08 2.66
N SER A 241 -3.78 21.36 1.85
CA SER A 241 -4.16 21.83 0.51
C SER A 241 -5.05 23.07 0.55
N SER A 242 -6.00 23.15 1.48
CA SER A 242 -6.92 24.29 1.59
C SER A 242 -6.20 25.62 1.88
N ARG A 243 -5.06 25.58 2.60
CA ARG A 243 -4.22 26.76 2.84
C ARG A 243 -3.48 27.24 1.58
N THR A 244 -3.20 26.35 0.64
CA THR A 244 -2.48 26.69 -0.60
C THR A 244 -3.37 27.31 -1.67
N GLU A 245 -4.70 27.15 -1.57
CA GLU A 245 -5.67 27.75 -2.49
C GLU A 245 -5.93 29.24 -2.23
N VAL A 246 -5.77 29.69 -0.99
CA VAL A 246 -5.99 31.11 -0.62
C VAL A 246 -4.84 32.01 -1.10
N ARG A 247 -3.72 31.43 -1.54
CA ARG A 247 -2.54 32.16 -2.05
C ARG A 247 -2.33 31.93 -3.55
N LYS A 248 -3.33 32.22 -4.38
CA LYS A 248 -3.15 32.59 -5.80
C LYS A 248 -4.27 33.52 -6.23
#